data_AF-A0A1B6C0B0-F1
#
_entry.id   AF-A0A1B6C0B0-F1
#
_cell.length_a   1.000
_cell.length_b   1.000
_cell.length_c   1.000
_cell.angle_alpha   90.00
_cell.angle_beta   90.00
_cell.angle_gamma   90.00
#
_symmetry.space_group_name_H-M   'P 1'
#
loop_
_entity.id
_entity.type
_entity.pdbx_description
1 polymer ?
#
loop_
_entity_poly.entity_id
_entity_poly.type
_entity_poly.pdbx_seq_one_letter_code
_entity_poly.pdbx_strand_id
1 'polypeptide(L)'
;MMIVGISMAFSLIAVYPIKILLYTVIYTFIYKKVNPENSFICDTTISDKVEQTNDSEYLQNLSTQRSQAMYHPLTQHKINEIQHSKHLYYRFWHLANILITLFYLMVLVDYLATDSLGFYLNNNNLNTTFSGACSKTGTLFQITDSETFTNYLKQEFVNSFYKQNYYNGRIIEKLEKFDAAGWVCDYNHRLIGVPRIRQVRVKSGTCKMSTLMKKIEKISCLGEITSVSEDKDDYGLGWSKIIFNANTDIMTPWKYYTSNISGSPFLTGISRKMYPGGGYIRDLHRKYDRSFDSIQRLIKNKWLDEYTRAIFLELSVYNV
;
A
#
# COMPACT_ATOMS: atom_id res chain seq x y z
N MET A 1 4.86 -16.44 -13.46
CA MET A 1 3.62 -16.65 -14.24
C MET A 1 3.49 -18.08 -14.78
N MET A 2 4.51 -18.65 -15.45
CA MET A 2 4.44 -20.00 -16.04
C MET A 2 4.22 -21.14 -15.02
N ILE A 3 4.86 -21.07 -13.85
CA ILE A 3 4.75 -22.09 -12.78
C ILE A 3 3.33 -22.11 -12.18
N VAL A 4 2.70 -20.95 -12.02
CA VAL A 4 1.33 -20.82 -11.51
C VAL A 4 0.34 -21.40 -12.54
N GLY A 5 0.55 -21.14 -13.83
CA GLY A 5 -0.27 -21.72 -14.90
C GLY A 5 -0.21 -23.25 -14.93
N ILE A 6 0.99 -23.83 -14.75
CA ILE A 6 1.18 -25.28 -14.72
C ILE A 6 0.53 -25.90 -13.48
N SER A 7 0.66 -25.27 -12.31
CA SER A 7 0.03 -25.73 -11.07
C SER A 7 -1.52 -25.68 -11.15
N MET A 8 -2.05 -24.63 -11.76
CA MET A 8 -3.49 -24.46 -11.95
C MET A 8 -4.04 -25.47 -12.98
N ALA A 9 -3.33 -25.70 -14.08
CA ALA A 9 -3.68 -26.72 -15.07
C ALA A 9 -3.64 -28.13 -14.47
N PHE A 10 -2.62 -28.46 -13.67
CA PHE A 10 -2.53 -29.74 -12.97
C PHE A 10 -3.67 -29.94 -11.96
N SER A 11 -4.04 -28.88 -11.24
CA SER A 11 -5.17 -28.92 -10.31
C SER A 11 -6.50 -29.17 -11.03
N LEU A 12 -6.70 -28.53 -12.19
CA LEU A 12 -7.89 -28.68 -13.03
C LEU A 12 -8.01 -30.05 -13.69
N ILE A 13 -6.91 -30.55 -14.26
CA ILE A 13 -6.92 -31.77 -15.07
C ILE A 13 -6.82 -33.02 -14.19
N ALA A 14 -6.07 -32.98 -13.09
CA ALA A 14 -5.80 -34.17 -12.29
C ALA A 14 -6.48 -34.14 -10.92
N VAL A 15 -6.33 -33.05 -10.15
CA VAL A 15 -6.69 -33.05 -8.73
C VAL A 15 -8.21 -33.01 -8.52
N TYR A 16 -8.95 -32.14 -9.22
CA TYR A 16 -10.39 -32.05 -9.03
C TYR A 16 -11.17 -33.29 -9.48
N PRO A 17 -10.90 -33.93 -10.64
CA PRO A 17 -11.58 -35.15 -11.04
C PRO A 17 -11.38 -36.30 -10.04
N ILE A 18 -10.15 -36.45 -9.53
CA ILE A 18 -9.83 -37.48 -8.51
C ILE A 18 -10.60 -37.19 -7.22
N LYS A 19 -10.66 -35.93 -6.76
CA LYS A 19 -11.43 -35.55 -5.57
C LYS A 19 -12.92 -35.84 -5.76
N ILE A 20 -13.48 -35.51 -6.93
CA ILE A 20 -14.89 -35.80 -7.24
C ILE A 20 -15.15 -37.30 -7.18
N LEU A 21 -14.30 -38.12 -7.80
CA LEU A 21 -14.43 -39.57 -7.73
C LEU A 21 -14.37 -40.08 -6.28
N LEU A 22 -13.40 -39.63 -5.49
CA LEU A 22 -13.30 -39.99 -4.08
C LEU A 22 -14.54 -39.59 -3.28
N TYR A 23 -15.07 -38.38 -3.49
CA TYR A 23 -16.31 -37.95 -2.85
C TYR A 23 -17.51 -38.77 -3.31
N THR A 24 -17.62 -39.13 -4.59
CA THR A 24 -18.72 -39.99 -5.08
C THR A 24 -18.64 -41.40 -4.49
N VAL A 25 -17.45 -41.95 -4.32
CA VAL A 25 -17.25 -43.25 -3.66
C VAL A 25 -17.66 -43.16 -2.20
N ILE A 26 -17.17 -42.17 -1.46
CA ILE A 26 -17.54 -41.97 -0.05
C ILE A 26 -19.05 -41.72 0.08
N TYR A 27 -19.63 -40.88 -0.78
CA TYR A 27 -21.05 -40.55 -0.76
C TYR A 27 -21.90 -41.78 -1.09
N THR A 28 -21.52 -42.59 -2.08
CA THR A 28 -22.22 -43.85 -2.39
C THR A 28 -22.09 -44.88 -1.27
N PHE A 29 -21.00 -44.89 -0.49
CA PHE A 29 -20.89 -45.73 0.70
C PHE A 29 -21.75 -45.23 1.86
N ILE A 30 -21.79 -43.92 2.11
CA ILE A 30 -22.58 -43.31 3.19
C ILE A 30 -24.09 -43.39 2.88
N TYR A 31 -24.47 -43.15 1.63
CA TYR A 31 -25.86 -43.09 1.18
C TYR A 31 -26.30 -44.31 0.37
N LYS A 32 -25.60 -45.45 0.47
CA LYS A 32 -25.96 -46.73 -0.21
C LYS A 32 -27.35 -47.26 0.18
N LYS A 33 -28.03 -46.60 1.11
CA LYS A 33 -29.45 -46.75 1.38
C LYS A 33 -30.12 -45.38 1.44
N VAL A 34 -30.28 -44.74 0.28
CA VAL A 34 -31.50 -43.96 0.06
C VAL A 34 -32.51 -45.01 -0.39
N ASN A 35 -33.60 -45.13 0.38
CA ASN A 35 -34.67 -46.09 0.15
C ASN A 35 -34.99 -46.18 -1.35
N PRO A 36 -35.32 -47.37 -1.89
CA PRO A 36 -36.13 -47.42 -3.08
C PRO A 36 -37.46 -46.76 -2.70
N GLU A 37 -37.55 -45.43 -2.85
CA GLU A 37 -38.82 -44.86 -3.23
C GLU A 37 -39.15 -45.59 -4.52
N ASN A 38 -40.09 -46.53 -4.42
CA ASN A 38 -40.70 -47.16 -5.57
C ASN A 38 -41.25 -46.01 -6.40
N SER A 39 -40.43 -45.48 -7.31
CA SER A 39 -40.91 -44.69 -8.42
C SER A 39 -41.75 -45.70 -9.19
N PHE A 40 -43.04 -45.68 -8.90
CA PHE A 40 -44.03 -46.42 -9.66
C PHE A 40 -44.00 -45.83 -11.06
N ILE A 41 -43.09 -46.33 -11.90
CA ILE A 41 -43.17 -46.16 -13.33
C ILE A 41 -44.37 -47.02 -13.72
N CYS A 42 -45.54 -46.38 -13.80
CA CYS A 42 -46.73 -47.03 -14.33
C CYS A 42 -46.46 -47.33 -15.81
N ASP A 43 -46.35 -48.61 -16.13
CA ASP A 43 -46.35 -49.07 -17.51
C ASP A 43 -47.74 -48.79 -18.09
N THR A 44 -47.85 -47.76 -18.93
CA THR A 44 -49.13 -47.26 -19.46
C THR A 44 -49.87 -48.35 -20.22
N THR A 45 -49.14 -49.29 -20.83
CA THR A 45 -49.71 -50.42 -21.57
C THR A 45 -50.44 -51.44 -20.68
N ILE A 46 -50.08 -51.53 -19.40
CA ILE A 46 -50.72 -52.38 -18.40
C ILE A 46 -51.92 -51.65 -17.78
N SER A 47 -51.78 -50.35 -17.50
CA SER A 47 -52.88 -49.51 -17.00
C SER A 47 -54.07 -49.49 -17.96
N ASP A 48 -53.82 -49.28 -19.26
CA ASP A 48 -54.86 -49.21 -20.28
C ASP A 48 -55.62 -50.54 -20.46
N LYS A 49 -54.95 -51.68 -20.20
CA LYS A 49 -55.57 -53.01 -20.28
C LYS A 49 -56.43 -53.34 -19.06
N VAL A 50 -56.10 -52.82 -17.88
CA VAL A 50 -56.81 -53.12 -16.63
C VAL A 50 -57.99 -52.16 -16.40
N GLU A 51 -57.95 -50.92 -16.91
CA GLU A 51 -59.14 -50.04 -16.94
C GLU A 51 -60.26 -50.54 -17.88
N GLN A 52 -59.95 -51.47 -18.81
CA GLN A 52 -60.93 -52.11 -19.70
C GLN A 52 -61.62 -53.34 -19.10
N THR A 53 -61.13 -53.89 -18.00
CA THR A 53 -61.81 -54.97 -17.26
C THR A 53 -62.83 -54.38 -16.29
N ASN A 54 -64.11 -54.75 -16.41
CA ASN A 54 -65.21 -54.39 -15.48
C ASN A 54 -65.05 -55.06 -14.09
N ASP A 55 -63.83 -55.11 -13.57
CA ASP A 55 -63.52 -55.74 -12.30
C ASP A 55 -63.76 -54.74 -11.16
N SER A 56 -64.87 -54.93 -10.45
CA SER A 56 -65.34 -53.99 -9.42
C SER A 56 -64.38 -53.87 -8.24
N GLU A 57 -63.65 -54.92 -7.91
CA GLU A 57 -62.69 -54.94 -6.79
C GLU A 57 -61.45 -54.10 -7.11
N TYR A 58 -60.97 -54.19 -8.36
CA TYR A 58 -59.88 -53.37 -8.85
C TYR A 58 -60.24 -51.88 -8.88
N LEU A 59 -61.43 -51.53 -9.41
CA LEU A 59 -61.90 -50.15 -9.47
C LEU A 59 -62.04 -49.53 -8.06
N GLN A 60 -62.48 -50.32 -7.09
CA GLN A 60 -62.59 -49.88 -5.70
C GLN A 60 -61.20 -49.62 -5.09
N ASN A 61 -60.22 -50.52 -5.29
CA ASN A 61 -58.83 -50.30 -4.87
C ASN A 61 -58.17 -49.10 -5.54
N LEU A 62 -58.47 -48.86 -6.82
CA LEU A 62 -57.98 -47.71 -7.56
C LEU A 62 -58.56 -46.41 -7.00
N SER A 63 -59.85 -46.39 -6.66
CA SER A 63 -60.51 -45.23 -6.04
C SER A 63 -59.98 -44.93 -4.63
N THR A 64 -59.66 -45.96 -3.84
CA THR A 64 -59.10 -45.80 -2.50
C THR A 64 -57.63 -45.37 -2.53
N GLN A 65 -56.87 -45.76 -3.55
CA GLN A 65 -55.53 -45.22 -3.79
C GLN A 65 -55.58 -43.77 -4.27
N ARG A 66 -56.44 -43.45 -5.25
CA ARG A 66 -56.57 -42.08 -5.81
C ARG A 66 -57.16 -41.07 -4.80
N SER A 67 -57.87 -41.53 -3.77
CA SER A 67 -58.36 -40.68 -2.67
C SER A 67 -57.31 -40.39 -1.59
N GLN A 68 -56.12 -40.99 -1.68
CA GLN A 68 -55.02 -40.66 -0.79
C GLN A 68 -54.44 -39.29 -1.15
N ALA A 69 -53.95 -38.57 -0.13
CA ALA A 69 -53.40 -37.22 -0.27
C ALA A 69 -52.24 -37.10 -1.30
N MET A 70 -51.62 -38.21 -1.68
CA MET A 70 -50.52 -38.28 -2.65
C MET A 70 -50.99 -38.07 -4.11
N TYR A 71 -52.24 -38.41 -4.44
CA TYR A 71 -52.77 -38.35 -5.81
C TYR A 71 -53.60 -37.09 -6.09
N HIS A 72 -53.85 -36.26 -5.07
CA HIS A 72 -54.51 -34.98 -5.27
C HIS A 72 -53.51 -33.93 -5.76
N PRO A 73 -53.83 -33.20 -6.85
CA PRO A 73 -52.97 -32.11 -7.31
C PRO A 73 -52.85 -31.07 -6.19
N LEU A 74 -51.64 -30.54 -6.01
CA LEU A 74 -51.43 -29.46 -5.03
C LEU A 74 -52.36 -28.30 -5.35
N THR A 75 -52.90 -27.66 -4.31
CA THR A 75 -53.72 -26.46 -4.49
C THR A 75 -52.89 -25.36 -5.16
N GLN A 76 -53.51 -24.57 -6.03
CA GLN A 76 -52.83 -23.50 -6.76
C GLN A 76 -52.08 -22.53 -5.82
N HIS A 77 -52.62 -22.30 -4.63
CA HIS A 77 -51.97 -21.51 -3.58
C HIS A 77 -50.64 -22.13 -3.13
N LYS A 78 -50.62 -23.43 -2.78
CA LYS A 78 -49.40 -24.15 -2.40
C LYS A 78 -48.39 -24.20 -3.55
N ILE A 79 -48.85 -24.37 -4.78
CA ILE A 79 -47.97 -24.34 -5.96
C ILE A 79 -47.29 -22.96 -6.07
N ASN A 80 -48.05 -21.87 -5.96
CA ASN A 80 -47.51 -20.52 -6.02
C ASN A 80 -46.54 -20.22 -4.85
N GLU A 81 -46.84 -20.69 -3.63
CA GLU A 81 -45.94 -20.57 -2.48
C GLU A 81 -44.61 -21.32 -2.69
N ILE A 82 -44.67 -22.55 -3.22
CA ILE A 82 -43.49 -23.35 -3.55
C ILE A 82 -42.68 -22.70 -4.68
N GLN A 83 -43.35 -22.16 -5.70
CA GLN A 83 -42.67 -21.45 -6.79
C GLN A 83 -42.00 -20.17 -6.30
N HIS A 84 -42.67 -19.40 -5.43
CA HIS A 84 -42.13 -18.17 -4.86
C HIS A 84 -40.91 -18.43 -3.96
N SER A 85 -41.02 -19.41 -3.06
CA SER A 85 -39.89 -19.82 -2.19
C SER A 85 -38.71 -20.36 -2.99
N LYS A 86 -38.96 -21.14 -4.05
CA LYS A 86 -37.92 -21.62 -4.98
C LYS A 86 -37.24 -20.46 -5.72
N HIS A 87 -38.00 -19.45 -6.16
CA HIS A 87 -37.41 -18.28 -6.82
C HIS A 87 -36.52 -17.46 -5.87
N LEU A 88 -36.96 -17.25 -4.64
CA LEU A 88 -36.18 -16.58 -3.59
C LEU A 88 -34.88 -17.34 -3.29
N TYR A 89 -34.95 -18.67 -3.19
CA TYR A 89 -33.78 -19.53 -2.97
C TYR A 89 -32.74 -19.38 -4.08
N TYR A 90 -33.14 -19.46 -5.36
CA TYR A 90 -32.19 -19.25 -6.45
C TYR A 90 -31.62 -17.84 -6.49
N ARG A 91 -32.45 -16.79 -6.29
CA ARG A 91 -31.95 -15.41 -6.21
C ARG A 91 -30.92 -15.24 -5.11
N PHE A 92 -31.17 -15.81 -3.93
CA PHE A 92 -30.24 -15.79 -2.82
C PHE A 92 -28.91 -16.47 -3.18
N TRP A 93 -28.95 -17.68 -3.74
CA TRP A 93 -27.73 -18.39 -4.15
C TRP A 93 -26.99 -17.71 -5.30
N HIS A 94 -27.69 -17.09 -6.26
CA HIS A 94 -27.06 -16.29 -7.31
C HIS A 94 -26.36 -15.05 -6.73
N LEU A 95 -27.01 -14.33 -5.81
CA LEU A 95 -26.40 -13.20 -5.11
C LEU A 95 -25.19 -13.64 -4.27
N ALA A 96 -25.31 -14.74 -3.52
CA ALA A 96 -24.21 -15.30 -2.76
C ALA A 96 -23.02 -15.67 -3.65
N ASN A 97 -23.26 -16.30 -4.81
CA ASN A 97 -22.21 -16.64 -5.77
C ASN A 97 -21.54 -15.39 -6.35
N ILE A 98 -22.29 -14.34 -6.67
CA ILE A 98 -21.72 -13.06 -7.13
C ILE A 98 -20.84 -12.44 -6.02
N LEU A 99 -21.30 -12.45 -4.76
CA LEU A 99 -20.50 -11.92 -3.65
C LEU A 99 -19.23 -12.74 -3.41
N ILE A 100 -19.30 -14.07 -3.48
CA ILE A 100 -18.13 -14.96 -3.34
C ILE A 100 -17.14 -14.73 -4.47
N THR A 101 -17.61 -14.58 -5.71
CA THR A 101 -16.74 -14.30 -6.87
C THR A 101 -16.09 -12.93 -6.77
N LEU A 102 -16.81 -11.89 -6.35
CA LEU A 102 -16.24 -10.55 -6.09
C LEU A 102 -15.20 -10.60 -4.97
N PHE A 103 -15.46 -11.31 -3.89
CA PHE A 103 -14.49 -11.51 -2.80
C PHE A 103 -13.23 -12.21 -3.30
N TYR A 104 -13.38 -13.28 -4.08
CA TYR A 104 -12.25 -13.99 -4.68
C TYR A 104 -11.44 -13.07 -5.61
N LEU A 105 -12.11 -12.25 -6.42
CA LEU A 105 -11.44 -11.28 -7.28
C LEU A 105 -10.66 -10.23 -6.48
N MET A 106 -11.21 -9.73 -5.36
CA MET A 106 -10.47 -8.81 -4.48
C MET A 106 -9.21 -9.47 -3.92
N VAL A 107 -9.33 -10.69 -3.36
CA VAL A 107 -8.18 -11.43 -2.83
C VAL A 107 -7.14 -11.69 -3.91
N LEU A 108 -7.58 -12.01 -5.13
CA LEU A 108 -6.68 -12.22 -6.26
C LEU A 108 -5.96 -10.94 -6.67
N VAL A 109 -6.65 -9.81 -6.71
CA VAL A 109 -6.04 -8.49 -6.97
C VAL A 109 -5.01 -8.15 -5.88
N ASP A 110 -5.35 -8.36 -4.61
CA ASP A 110 -4.43 -8.11 -3.50
C ASP A 110 -3.18 -9.00 -3.59
N TYR A 111 -3.35 -10.28 -3.92
CA TYR A 111 -2.23 -11.20 -4.12
C TYR A 111 -1.36 -10.82 -5.32
N LEU A 112 -1.97 -10.40 -6.43
CA LEU A 112 -1.23 -9.96 -7.62
C LEU A 112 -0.52 -8.60 -7.41
N ALA A 113 -1.08 -7.73 -6.58
CA ALA A 113 -0.50 -6.44 -6.24
C ALA A 113 0.66 -6.57 -5.23
N THR A 114 0.68 -7.63 -4.42
CA THR A 114 1.70 -7.84 -3.39
C THR A 114 2.90 -8.62 -3.92
N ASP A 115 3.85 -7.92 -4.55
CA ASP A 115 5.21 -8.45 -4.70
C ASP A 115 5.96 -8.35 -3.36
N SER A 116 5.69 -9.31 -2.47
CA SER A 116 6.25 -9.34 -1.12
C SER A 116 7.78 -9.45 -1.12
N LEU A 117 8.36 -10.15 -2.10
CA LEU A 117 9.80 -10.30 -2.23
C LEU A 117 10.45 -9.01 -2.74
N GLY A 118 9.91 -8.41 -3.80
CA GLY A 118 10.39 -7.13 -4.31
C GLY A 118 10.30 -6.02 -3.26
N PHE A 119 9.20 -5.96 -2.50
CA PHE A 119 9.04 -5.02 -1.40
C PHE A 119 10.08 -5.25 -0.28
N TYR A 120 10.28 -6.50 0.14
CA TYR A 120 11.26 -6.84 1.17
C TYR A 120 12.69 -6.47 0.74
N LEU A 121 13.08 -6.87 -0.47
CA LEU A 121 14.43 -6.60 -1.00
C LEU A 121 14.66 -5.09 -1.18
N ASN A 122 13.69 -4.35 -1.72
CA ASN A 122 13.80 -2.90 -1.87
C ASN A 122 13.98 -2.21 -0.52
N ASN A 123 13.13 -2.53 0.46
CA ASN A 123 13.24 -1.93 1.79
C ASN A 123 14.55 -2.29 2.47
N ASN A 124 15.01 -3.53 2.34
CA ASN A 124 16.29 -3.93 2.93
C ASN A 124 17.46 -3.21 2.26
N ASN A 125 17.51 -3.13 0.93
CA ASN A 125 18.55 -2.44 0.18
C ASN A 125 18.57 -0.92 0.46
N LEU A 126 17.40 -0.30 0.60
CA LEU A 126 17.32 1.10 1.01
C LEU A 126 17.76 1.28 2.46
N ASN A 127 17.33 0.40 3.36
CA ASN A 127 17.75 0.46 4.76
C ASN A 127 19.27 0.29 4.88
N THR A 128 19.90 -0.62 4.13
CA THR A 128 21.36 -0.78 4.13
C THR A 128 22.06 0.44 3.52
N THR A 129 21.48 1.06 2.49
CA THR A 129 21.98 2.32 1.91
C THR A 129 22.02 3.43 2.97
N PHE A 130 20.93 3.64 3.72
CA PHE A 130 20.88 4.63 4.81
C PHE A 130 21.69 4.22 6.05
N SER A 131 21.83 2.92 6.30
CA SER A 131 22.64 2.33 7.37
C SER A 131 24.13 2.26 7.01
N GLY A 132 24.55 2.92 5.94
CA GLY A 132 25.96 3.14 5.64
C GLY A 132 26.67 2.01 4.92
N ALA A 133 25.98 1.13 4.18
CA ALA A 133 26.63 0.17 3.27
C ALA A 133 27.58 0.85 2.26
N CYS A 134 27.32 2.13 1.97
CA CYS A 134 28.12 2.96 1.08
C CYS A 134 28.88 4.06 1.82
N SER A 135 28.74 4.10 3.16
CA SER A 135 29.32 5.13 4.00
C SER A 135 30.70 4.75 4.49
N LYS A 136 31.61 5.73 4.51
CA LYS A 136 32.96 5.54 5.07
C LYS A 136 33.10 6.10 6.48
N THR A 137 32.24 7.03 6.87
CA THR A 137 32.43 7.84 8.08
C THR A 137 31.29 7.72 9.11
N GLY A 138 30.10 7.24 8.73
CA GLY A 138 28.99 7.04 9.68
C GLY A 138 27.61 6.89 9.04
N THR A 139 26.64 6.42 9.82
CA THR A 139 25.27 6.12 9.33
C THR A 139 24.28 7.22 9.74
N LEU A 140 23.17 7.36 9.01
CA LEU A 140 22.11 8.33 9.36
C LEU A 140 21.58 8.11 10.79
N PHE A 141 21.51 6.85 11.22
CA PHE A 141 20.94 6.46 12.50
C PHE A 141 21.85 6.70 13.71
N GLN A 142 23.13 7.04 13.49
CA GLN A 142 24.11 7.32 14.54
C GLN A 142 24.30 8.82 14.79
N ILE A 143 23.59 9.69 14.06
CA ILE A 143 23.78 11.13 14.13
C ILE A 143 23.10 11.69 15.38
N THR A 144 23.91 12.32 16.24
CA THR A 144 23.47 12.98 17.48
C THR A 144 23.56 14.50 17.41
N ASP A 145 24.50 15.03 16.64
CA ASP A 145 24.90 16.44 16.68
C ASP A 145 24.71 17.12 15.31
N SER A 146 24.55 18.45 15.35
CA SER A 146 24.42 19.25 14.11
C SER A 146 25.66 19.12 13.22
N GLU A 147 26.86 19.10 13.81
CA GLU A 147 28.10 18.99 13.07
C GLU A 147 28.21 17.64 12.35
N THR A 148 27.92 16.54 13.05
CA THR A 148 27.92 15.19 12.45
C THR A 148 26.86 15.08 11.36
N PHE A 149 25.69 15.70 11.53
CA PHE A 149 24.68 15.81 10.48
C PHE A 149 25.19 16.56 9.23
N THR A 150 25.87 17.69 9.41
CA THR A 150 26.41 18.46 8.27
C THR A 150 27.50 17.70 7.52
N ASN A 151 28.32 16.93 8.23
CA ASN A 151 29.33 16.06 7.63
C ASN A 151 28.68 14.90 6.87
N TYR A 152 27.65 14.28 7.45
CA TYR A 152 26.84 13.27 6.76
C TYR A 152 26.23 13.81 5.46
N LEU A 153 25.64 15.02 5.47
CA LEU A 153 25.07 15.61 4.26
C LEU A 153 26.13 15.87 3.17
N LYS A 154 27.31 16.36 3.54
CA LYS A 154 28.37 16.68 2.57
C LYS A 154 29.02 15.44 1.98
N GLN A 155 29.32 14.46 2.84
CA GLN A 155 30.16 13.32 2.46
C GLN A 155 29.29 12.12 2.10
N GLU A 156 28.41 11.70 2.98
CA GLU A 156 27.74 10.40 2.85
C GLU A 156 26.46 10.45 2.03
N PHE A 157 25.63 11.46 2.26
CA PHE A 157 24.37 11.59 1.54
C PHE A 157 24.59 11.75 0.03
N VAL A 158 25.46 12.67 -0.38
CA VAL A 158 25.72 12.88 -1.82
C VAL A 158 26.41 11.66 -2.43
N ASN A 159 27.38 11.05 -1.75
CA ASN A 159 28.05 9.84 -2.28
C ASN A 159 27.12 8.63 -2.39
N SER A 160 26.13 8.52 -1.49
CA SER A 160 25.19 7.39 -1.47
C SER A 160 24.13 7.48 -2.57
N PHE A 161 23.62 8.68 -2.86
CA PHE A 161 22.53 8.87 -3.81
C PHE A 161 22.96 9.37 -5.21
N TYR A 162 24.21 9.78 -5.38
CA TYR A 162 24.76 10.25 -6.66
C TYR A 162 26.01 9.46 -7.05
N LYS A 163 25.89 8.13 -7.12
CA LYS A 163 27.01 7.27 -7.48
C LYS A 163 27.43 7.51 -8.93
N GLN A 164 28.73 7.67 -9.16
CA GLN A 164 29.31 7.93 -10.49
C GLN A 164 30.23 6.81 -10.98
N ASN A 165 30.77 5.99 -10.07
CA ASN A 165 31.77 4.98 -10.40
C ASN A 165 31.34 3.61 -9.85
N TYR A 166 31.68 2.54 -10.55
CA TYR A 166 31.55 1.16 -10.08
C TYR A 166 32.61 0.81 -9.01
N TYR A 167 32.48 -0.39 -8.42
CA TYR A 167 33.42 -0.91 -7.42
C TYR A 167 34.87 -1.02 -7.94
N ASN A 168 35.05 -1.19 -9.25
CA ASN A 168 36.36 -1.27 -9.92
C ASN A 168 36.90 0.10 -10.39
N GLY A 169 36.26 1.21 -10.00
CA GLY A 169 36.68 2.56 -10.36
C GLY A 169 36.29 3.00 -11.78
N ARG A 170 35.65 2.15 -12.58
CA ARG A 170 35.11 2.57 -13.89
C ARG A 170 33.94 3.52 -13.70
N ILE A 171 33.88 4.54 -14.55
CA ILE A 171 32.77 5.50 -14.56
C ILE A 171 31.51 4.80 -15.08
N ILE A 172 30.37 5.11 -14.49
CA ILE A 172 29.08 4.64 -14.97
C ILE A 172 28.75 5.39 -16.25
N GLU A 173 28.73 4.67 -17.36
CA GLU A 173 28.40 5.23 -18.66
C GLU A 173 26.88 5.34 -18.85
N LYS A 174 26.50 6.18 -19.81
CA LYS A 174 25.11 6.28 -20.24
C LYS A 174 24.71 4.98 -20.93
N LEU A 175 23.68 4.31 -20.41
CA LEU A 175 23.04 3.17 -21.06
C LEU A 175 21.94 3.67 -21.98
N GLU A 176 21.51 2.83 -22.94
CA GLU A 176 20.47 3.17 -23.91
C GLU A 176 19.17 3.65 -23.24
N LYS A 177 18.75 2.97 -22.16
CA LYS A 177 17.55 3.30 -21.37
C LYS A 177 17.78 4.32 -20.26
N PHE A 178 19.03 4.53 -19.84
CA PHE A 178 19.34 5.11 -18.54
C PHE A 178 20.53 6.07 -18.59
N ASP A 179 20.33 7.30 -18.08
CA ASP A 179 21.41 8.29 -17.98
C ASP A 179 22.50 7.85 -16.98
N ALA A 180 23.73 8.33 -17.15
CA ALA A 180 24.84 8.05 -16.24
C ALA A 180 24.58 8.58 -14.82
N ALA A 181 23.79 9.65 -14.69
CA ALA A 181 23.47 10.27 -13.40
C ALA A 181 22.21 9.70 -12.74
N GLY A 182 22.21 9.68 -11.40
CA GLY A 182 21.06 9.31 -10.58
C GLY A 182 21.07 7.87 -10.08
N TRP A 183 22.19 7.15 -10.20
CA TRP A 183 22.36 5.85 -9.56
C TRP A 183 22.57 6.00 -8.05
N VAL A 184 21.85 5.19 -7.29
CA VAL A 184 22.12 4.97 -5.87
C VAL A 184 23.31 4.02 -5.77
N CYS A 185 24.00 4.07 -4.64
CA CYS A 185 25.24 3.34 -4.44
C CYS A 185 25.11 1.81 -4.43
N ASP A 186 23.90 1.27 -4.36
CA ASP A 186 23.60 -0.15 -4.48
C ASP A 186 23.48 -0.63 -5.93
N TYR A 187 23.54 0.28 -6.90
CA TYR A 187 23.44 0.05 -8.35
C TYR A 187 22.14 -0.58 -8.85
N ASN A 188 21.18 -0.84 -7.96
CA ASN A 188 19.85 -1.36 -8.33
C ASN A 188 18.82 -0.23 -8.35
N HIS A 189 18.97 0.75 -7.46
CA HIS A 189 18.04 1.87 -7.39
C HIS A 189 18.54 3.09 -8.17
N ARG A 190 17.58 3.82 -8.75
CA ARG A 190 17.79 5.13 -9.37
C ARG A 190 16.91 6.19 -8.72
N LEU A 191 17.46 7.38 -8.53
CA LEU A 191 16.70 8.56 -8.14
C LEU A 191 15.67 8.93 -9.21
N ILE A 192 14.41 9.09 -8.78
CA ILE A 192 13.36 9.77 -9.53
C ILE A 192 13.32 11.22 -9.07
N GLY A 193 13.47 12.16 -10.01
CA GLY A 193 13.49 13.58 -9.71
C GLY A 193 14.80 14.01 -9.03
N VAL A 194 14.68 14.88 -8.02
CA VAL A 194 15.81 15.36 -7.21
C VAL A 194 15.47 15.23 -5.73
N PRO A 195 16.44 14.87 -4.87
CA PRO A 195 16.26 14.95 -3.44
C PRO A 195 15.98 16.39 -2.98
N ARG A 196 15.15 16.51 -1.96
CA ARG A 196 14.74 17.76 -1.32
C ARG A 196 15.16 17.75 0.14
N ILE A 197 15.72 18.87 0.59
CA ILE A 197 16.02 19.12 2.00
C ILE A 197 15.02 20.17 2.48
N ARG A 198 14.26 19.84 3.54
CA ARG A 198 13.28 20.75 4.15
C ARG A 198 13.54 20.93 5.63
N GLN A 199 13.43 22.16 6.13
CA GLN A 199 13.68 22.51 7.52
C GLN A 199 12.48 23.20 8.14
N VAL A 200 12.22 22.87 9.41
CA VAL A 200 11.23 23.54 10.26
C VAL A 200 11.95 24.26 11.39
N ARG A 201 11.55 25.50 11.65
CA ARG A 201 12.15 26.43 12.62
C ARG A 201 11.11 26.95 13.61
N VAL A 202 11.59 27.46 14.75
CA VAL A 202 10.78 28.10 15.80
C VAL A 202 11.20 29.55 15.99
N LYS A 203 10.24 30.44 16.27
CA LYS A 203 10.50 31.85 16.58
C LYS A 203 11.18 32.01 17.95
N SER A 204 12.03 33.03 18.06
CA SER A 204 12.61 33.42 19.35
C SER A 204 11.53 33.91 20.33
N GLY A 205 11.73 33.69 21.63
CA GLY A 205 10.87 34.21 22.69
C GLY A 205 9.57 33.43 22.90
N THR A 206 9.49 32.20 22.39
CA THR A 206 8.30 31.36 22.45
C THR A 206 8.13 30.63 23.79
N CYS A 207 9.16 30.61 24.64
CA CYS A 207 9.09 30.05 25.99
C CYS A 207 9.08 31.11 27.11
N LYS A 208 8.56 30.72 28.28
CA LYS A 208 8.53 31.55 29.49
C LYS A 208 9.91 31.57 30.14
N MET A 209 10.64 32.66 29.96
CA MET A 209 11.95 32.87 30.59
C MET A 209 11.83 33.65 31.90
N SER A 210 12.59 33.26 32.93
CA SER A 210 12.63 33.96 34.21
C SER A 210 13.18 35.39 34.04
N THR A 211 12.78 36.30 34.93
CA THR A 211 13.22 37.71 34.88
C THR A 211 14.74 37.85 35.05
N LEU A 212 15.38 36.96 35.81
CA LEU A 212 16.83 36.92 35.97
C LEU A 212 17.53 36.52 34.67
N MET A 213 17.04 35.49 33.97
CA MET A 213 17.59 35.06 32.69
C MET A 213 17.42 36.11 31.59
N LYS A 214 16.33 36.90 31.62
CA LYS A 214 16.12 38.04 30.70
C LYS A 214 17.18 39.14 30.84
N LYS A 215 17.86 39.25 31.98
CA LYS A 215 18.94 40.24 32.17
C LYS A 215 20.25 39.83 31.49
N ILE A 216 20.39 38.56 31.11
CA ILE A 216 21.57 38.09 30.38
C ILE A 216 21.34 38.39 28.90
N GLU A 217 22.09 39.36 28.38
CA GLU A 217 22.07 39.66 26.95
C GLU A 217 22.44 38.41 26.13
N LYS A 218 21.76 38.23 25.00
CA LYS A 218 21.97 37.13 24.01
C LYS A 218 21.39 35.75 24.34
N ILE A 219 20.58 35.59 25.40
CA ILE A 219 19.82 34.34 25.58
C ILE A 219 18.49 34.40 24.82
N SER A 220 18.41 33.66 23.71
CA SER A 220 17.15 33.41 23.01
C SER A 220 16.39 32.25 23.67
N CYS A 221 15.16 32.51 24.12
CA CYS A 221 14.29 31.44 24.64
C CYS A 221 13.61 30.75 23.45
N LEU A 222 13.94 29.49 23.20
CA LEU A 222 13.38 28.72 22.09
C LEU A 222 12.47 27.61 22.63
N GLY A 223 11.17 27.81 22.51
CA GLY A 223 10.17 26.86 22.95
C GLY A 223 10.04 25.62 22.06
N GLU A 224 9.00 24.85 22.35
CA GLU A 224 8.63 23.70 21.53
C GLU A 224 8.02 24.13 20.20
N ILE A 225 8.09 23.26 19.19
CA ILE A 225 7.42 23.46 17.91
C ILE A 225 5.91 23.22 18.07
N THR A 226 5.12 24.23 17.69
CA THR A 226 3.66 24.24 17.65
C THR A 226 3.24 25.07 16.43
N SER A 227 1.97 25.00 16.04
CA SER A 227 1.44 25.82 14.94
C SER A 227 1.61 27.34 15.15
N VAL A 228 1.72 27.78 16.41
CA VAL A 228 1.87 29.19 16.81
C VAL A 228 3.35 29.59 16.93
N SER A 229 4.21 28.69 17.41
CA SER A 229 5.64 28.95 17.61
C SER A 229 6.49 28.73 16.35
N GLU A 230 5.93 28.09 15.32
CA GLU A 230 6.58 27.89 14.02
C GLU A 230 7.00 29.22 13.40
N ASP A 231 8.24 29.26 12.90
CA ASP A 231 8.76 30.41 12.19
C ASP A 231 8.40 30.35 10.69
N LYS A 232 7.54 31.29 10.27
CA LYS A 232 6.97 31.39 8.91
C LYS A 232 7.40 32.66 8.19
N ASP A 233 8.38 33.38 8.72
CA ASP A 233 8.83 34.65 8.16
C ASP A 233 9.79 34.41 6.99
N ASP A 234 9.87 35.36 6.05
CA ASP A 234 10.78 35.26 4.91
C ASP A 234 12.13 35.90 5.25
N TYR A 235 13.22 35.19 4.94
CA TYR A 235 14.58 35.60 5.23
C TYR A 235 15.45 35.73 3.97
N GLY A 236 16.51 36.52 4.11
CA GLY A 236 17.63 36.55 3.18
C GLY A 236 18.69 35.51 3.54
N LEU A 237 19.79 35.55 2.80
CA LEU A 237 20.95 34.69 3.03
C LEU A 237 21.39 34.71 4.50
N GLY A 238 21.55 33.54 5.12
CA GLY A 238 22.02 33.41 6.49
C GLY A 238 21.02 33.88 7.54
N TRP A 239 19.72 33.71 7.29
CA TRP A 239 18.63 34.14 8.18
C TRP A 239 18.61 35.66 8.43
N SER A 240 19.15 36.44 7.50
CA SER A 240 19.12 37.91 7.55
C SER A 240 17.70 38.42 7.30
N LYS A 241 17.31 39.52 7.94
CA LYS A 241 16.02 40.16 7.64
C LYS A 241 16.06 40.75 6.24
N ILE A 242 15.02 40.47 5.46
CA ILE A 242 14.86 41.06 4.13
C ILE A 242 14.53 42.55 4.29
N ILE A 243 15.35 43.43 3.69
CA ILE A 243 15.14 44.89 3.72
C ILE A 243 14.26 45.33 2.53
N PHE A 244 14.15 44.52 1.47
CA PHE A 244 13.37 44.82 0.27
C PHE A 244 12.64 43.58 -0.26
N ASN A 245 11.35 43.73 -0.59
CA ASN A 245 10.55 42.70 -1.26
C ASN A 245 11.04 42.49 -2.70
N ALA A 246 12.11 41.70 -2.85
CA ALA A 246 12.44 41.12 -4.13
C ALA A 246 11.46 39.96 -4.36
N ASN A 247 10.31 40.26 -5.01
CA ASN A 247 9.47 39.25 -5.64
C ASN A 247 10.31 38.57 -6.73
N THR A 248 11.11 37.61 -6.30
CA THR A 248 11.81 36.71 -7.20
C THR A 248 11.02 35.42 -7.19
N ASP A 249 10.54 35.00 -8.36
CA ASP A 249 9.86 33.72 -8.57
C ASP A 249 10.79 32.50 -8.37
N ILE A 250 12.00 32.73 -7.86
CA ILE A 250 13.01 31.70 -7.66
C ILE A 250 12.78 31.09 -6.28
N MET A 251 12.62 29.77 -6.24
CA MET A 251 12.50 29.04 -4.98
C MET A 251 13.82 29.17 -4.20
N THR A 252 13.79 29.81 -3.02
CA THR A 252 14.97 30.05 -2.19
C THR A 252 14.88 29.26 -0.89
N PRO A 253 16.02 28.77 -0.35
CA PRO A 253 16.00 28.03 0.91
C PRO A 253 15.79 28.92 2.15
N TRP A 254 15.61 30.22 1.98
CA TRP A 254 15.44 31.20 3.06
C TRP A 254 14.01 31.74 3.14
N LYS A 255 13.14 31.35 2.19
CA LYS A 255 11.73 31.69 2.14
C LYS A 255 10.89 30.57 2.76
N TYR A 256 9.83 30.92 3.49
CA TYR A 256 8.91 29.93 4.02
C TYR A 256 7.91 29.47 2.95
N TYR A 257 7.73 28.15 2.83
CA TYR A 257 6.73 27.53 1.96
C TYR A 257 5.65 26.86 2.79
N THR A 258 4.39 27.12 2.47
CA THR A 258 3.25 26.45 3.09
C THR A 258 3.15 24.99 2.62
N SER A 259 2.40 24.17 3.36
CA SER A 259 2.16 22.76 3.01
C SER A 259 1.58 22.56 1.61
N ASN A 260 0.79 23.53 1.12
CA ASN A 260 0.19 23.46 -0.21
C ASN A 260 1.23 23.65 -1.32
N ILE A 261 2.24 24.50 -1.07
CA ILE A 261 3.31 24.76 -2.05
C ILE A 261 4.37 23.66 -1.96
N SER A 262 4.71 23.21 -0.75
CA SER A 262 5.67 22.13 -0.56
C SER A 262 5.14 20.80 -1.09
N GLY A 263 3.83 20.55 -0.97
CA GLY A 263 3.22 19.25 -1.24
C GLY A 263 3.59 18.17 -0.21
N SER A 264 4.30 18.53 0.87
CA SER A 264 4.75 17.58 1.88
C SER A 264 3.64 17.35 2.92
N PRO A 265 3.45 16.11 3.41
CA PRO A 265 2.44 15.80 4.42
C PRO A 265 2.85 16.27 5.81
N PHE A 266 1.87 16.31 6.72
CA PHE A 266 2.15 16.39 8.15
C PHE A 266 2.77 15.08 8.65
N LEU A 267 3.81 15.17 9.46
CA LEU A 267 4.53 14.01 10.00
C LEU A 267 4.56 14.06 11.52
N THR A 268 4.29 12.92 12.15
CA THR A 268 4.40 12.76 13.60
C THR A 268 5.73 12.09 13.92
N GLY A 269 6.59 12.78 14.68
CA GLY A 269 7.86 12.22 15.13
C GLY A 269 7.70 11.23 16.28
N ILE A 270 8.77 10.49 16.60
CA ILE A 270 8.82 9.53 17.73
C ILE A 270 8.51 10.23 19.06
N SER A 271 8.86 11.51 19.20
CA SER A 271 8.53 12.36 20.35
C SER A 271 7.05 12.73 20.44
N ARG A 272 6.19 12.18 19.57
CA ARG A 272 4.76 12.51 19.41
C ARG A 272 4.48 13.97 19.03
N LYS A 273 5.51 14.71 18.62
CA LYS A 273 5.38 16.07 18.09
C LYS A 273 4.96 16.00 16.62
N MET A 274 3.99 16.84 16.26
CA MET A 274 3.56 17.00 14.87
C MET A 274 4.42 18.07 14.19
N TYR A 275 4.90 17.73 13.00
CA TYR A 275 5.64 18.63 12.15
C TYR A 275 4.79 18.96 10.92
N PRO A 276 4.63 20.26 10.60
CA PRO A 276 3.85 20.68 9.45
C PRO A 276 4.53 20.27 8.13
N GLY A 277 3.72 20.18 7.08
CA GLY A 277 4.20 19.98 5.71
C GLY A 277 4.96 21.18 5.15
N GLY A 278 4.80 22.37 5.75
CA GLY A 278 5.53 23.58 5.36
C GLY A 278 7.00 23.59 5.81
N GLY A 279 7.68 24.68 5.50
CA GLY A 279 9.05 24.95 5.96
C GLY A 279 9.91 25.63 4.91
N TYR A 280 11.21 25.68 5.20
CA TYR A 280 12.25 26.22 4.32
C TYR A 280 12.80 25.08 3.46
N ILE A 281 12.83 25.25 2.14
CA ILE A 281 13.04 24.13 1.21
C ILE A 281 14.22 24.40 0.28
N ARG A 282 15.07 23.39 0.12
CA ARG A 282 16.07 23.34 -0.95
C ARG A 282 15.92 22.05 -1.74
N ASP A 283 15.51 22.20 -2.99
CA ASP A 283 15.66 21.13 -3.98
C ASP A 283 17.13 21.06 -4.41
N LEU A 284 17.68 19.85 -4.39
CA LEU A 284 19.02 19.59 -4.90
C LEU A 284 18.98 19.45 -6.43
N HIS A 285 20.07 18.97 -7.00
CA HIS A 285 20.20 18.80 -8.44
C HIS A 285 20.34 17.33 -8.80
N ARG A 286 20.19 17.01 -10.08
CA ARG A 286 20.38 15.63 -10.57
C ARG A 286 21.86 15.21 -10.61
N LYS A 287 22.78 16.17 -10.70
CA LYS A 287 24.23 15.94 -10.80
C LYS A 287 24.91 16.10 -9.45
N TYR A 288 25.87 15.21 -9.18
CA TYR A 288 26.71 15.20 -7.97
C TYR A 288 27.25 16.59 -7.62
N ASP A 289 28.01 17.21 -8.52
CA ASP A 289 28.75 18.46 -8.23
C ASP A 289 27.83 19.62 -7.85
N ARG A 290 26.67 19.70 -8.50
CA ARG A 290 25.67 20.77 -8.27
C ARG A 290 24.95 20.57 -6.94
N SER A 291 24.65 19.33 -6.58
CA SER A 291 24.05 18.98 -5.29
C SER A 291 25.03 19.19 -4.15
N PHE A 292 26.28 18.78 -4.33
CA PHE A 292 27.36 19.03 -3.38
C PHE A 292 27.59 20.52 -3.12
N ASP A 293 27.71 21.33 -4.19
CA ASP A 293 27.85 22.79 -4.09
C ASP A 293 26.64 23.46 -3.41
N SER A 294 25.43 22.99 -3.71
CA SER A 294 24.21 23.48 -3.02
C SER A 294 24.24 23.20 -1.52
N ILE A 295 24.55 21.97 -1.12
CA ILE A 295 24.67 21.57 0.31
C ILE A 295 25.78 22.37 0.99
N GLN A 296 26.94 22.50 0.34
CA GLN A 296 28.06 23.25 0.89
C GLN A 296 27.70 24.73 1.11
N ARG A 297 26.96 25.35 0.19
CA ARG A 297 26.44 26.72 0.36
C ARG A 297 25.45 26.83 1.52
N LEU A 298 24.53 25.88 1.69
CA LEU A 298 23.61 25.90 2.84
C LEU A 298 24.38 25.88 4.16
N ILE A 299 25.35 24.97 4.27
CA ILE A 299 26.15 24.79 5.49
C ILE A 299 27.04 26.01 5.74
N LYS A 300 27.71 26.54 4.71
CA LYS A 300 28.54 27.75 4.81
C LYS A 300 27.75 28.96 5.31
N ASN A 301 26.49 29.08 4.91
CA ASN A 301 25.61 30.18 5.29
C ASN A 301 24.77 29.89 6.54
N LYS A 302 25.11 28.86 7.33
CA LYS A 302 24.42 28.52 8.60
C LYS A 302 22.92 28.31 8.44
N TRP A 303 22.50 27.62 7.37
CA TRP A 303 21.10 27.24 7.20
C TRP A 303 20.59 26.42 8.41
N LEU A 304 21.45 25.60 8.99
CA LEU A 304 21.20 24.93 10.26
C LEU A 304 21.76 25.75 11.43
N ASP A 305 20.91 26.07 12.39
CA ASP A 305 21.23 26.84 13.60
C ASP A 305 20.33 26.41 14.78
N GLU A 306 20.47 27.11 15.91
CA GLU A 306 19.74 26.87 17.16
C GLU A 306 18.20 26.94 17.06
N TYR A 307 17.67 27.65 16.07
CA TYR A 307 16.22 27.78 15.82
C TYR A 307 15.62 26.57 15.10
N THR A 308 16.47 25.70 14.56
CA THR A 308 16.06 24.50 13.83
C THR A 308 15.45 23.46 14.76
N ARG A 309 14.35 22.82 14.34
CA ARG A 309 13.65 21.79 15.13
C ARG A 309 13.51 20.46 14.44
N ALA A 310 13.41 20.47 13.11
CA ALA A 310 13.39 19.25 12.31
C ALA A 310 13.95 19.52 10.93
N ILE A 311 14.56 18.48 10.36
CA ILE A 311 15.09 18.44 9.02
C ILE A 311 14.53 17.18 8.35
N PHE A 312 14.04 17.33 7.13
CA PHE A 312 13.49 16.26 6.32
C PHE A 312 14.36 16.11 5.08
N LEU A 313 14.77 14.86 4.81
CA LEU A 313 15.41 14.46 3.56
C LEU A 313 14.36 13.68 2.76
N GLU A 314 13.79 14.32 1.76
CA GLU A 314 12.70 13.79 0.94
C GLU A 314 13.27 13.39 -0.41
N LEU A 315 13.17 12.11 -0.77
CA LEU A 315 13.62 11.59 -2.06
C LEU A 315 12.79 10.39 -2.49
N SER A 316 12.79 10.12 -3.78
CA SER A 316 12.13 8.96 -4.37
C SER A 316 13.11 8.19 -5.24
N VAL A 317 13.05 6.88 -5.14
CA VAL A 317 13.90 5.95 -5.87
C VAL A 317 13.07 4.90 -6.58
N TYR A 318 13.58 4.42 -7.70
CA TYR A 318 13.01 3.36 -8.51
C TYR A 318 13.97 2.19 -8.54
N ASN A 319 13.50 0.98 -8.21
CA ASN A 319 14.27 -0.23 -8.47
C ASN A 319 14.19 -0.55 -9.96
N VAL A 320 15.34 -0.63 -10.62
CA VAL A 320 15.50 -0.75 -12.08
C VAL A 320 15.32 -2.16 -12.59
#